data_AF-A0A2H0TMW2-F1
#
_entry.id   AF-A0A2H0TMW2-F1
#
_cell.length_a   1.000
_cell.length_b   1.000
_cell.length_c   1.000
_cell.angle_alpha   90.00
_cell.angle_beta   90.00
_cell.angle_gamma   90.00
#
_symmetry.space_group_name_H-M   'P 1'
#
loop_
_entity.id
_entity.type
_entity.pdbx_description
1 polymer ?
#
loop_
_entity_poly.entity_id
_entity_poly.type
_entity_poly.pdbx_seq_one_letter_code
_entity_poly.pdbx_strand_id
1 'polypeptide(L)'
;MILKNPKKQQVVIYGFVFLSAILFFVFGLYHLEKFETVDEHFWKGERVPQYWEALKNQNWKKTYINDKPGVSVALISGVGLLAEPNPEEHRIRDSKITENENYTVYDSNKTDKINFSLRFPILLFNALFLVFSFG
;
A
#
# COMPACT_ATOMS: atom_id res chain seq x y z
N MET A 1 26.42 31.22 12.16
CA MET A 1 25.73 31.85 13.30
C MET A 1 24.51 31.01 13.63
N ILE A 2 24.72 29.94 14.40
CA ILE A 2 23.71 28.91 14.69
C ILE A 2 22.81 29.43 15.82
N LEU A 3 21.50 29.24 15.70
CA LEU A 3 20.45 29.78 16.55
C LEU A 3 20.75 29.53 18.05
N LYS A 4 21.04 30.60 18.81
CA LYS A 4 21.27 30.56 20.27
C LYS A 4 20.01 30.23 21.10
N ASN A 5 18.85 30.03 20.47
CA ASN A 5 17.59 29.79 21.16
C ASN A 5 17.08 28.38 20.86
N PRO A 6 17.05 27.46 21.85
CA PRO A 6 16.67 26.07 21.64
C PRO A 6 15.24 25.91 21.13
N LYS A 7 14.32 26.80 21.53
CA LYS A 7 12.94 26.79 21.02
C LYS A 7 12.86 27.14 19.53
N LYS A 8 13.67 28.11 19.07
CA LYS A 8 13.74 28.45 17.64
C LYS A 8 14.32 27.31 16.82
N GLN A 9 15.31 26.60 17.36
CA GLN A 9 15.90 25.44 16.71
C GLN A 9 14.88 24.29 16.56
N GLN A 10 14.09 24.00 17.60
CA GLN A 10 13.03 23.01 17.54
C GLN A 10 11.97 23.34 16.49
N VAL A 11 11.50 24.59 16.44
CA VAL A 11 10.52 25.03 15.43
C VAL A 11 11.06 24.83 14.00
N VAL A 12 12.35 25.12 13.77
CA VAL A 12 12.98 24.90 12.46
C VAL A 12 13.03 23.42 12.12
N ILE A 13 13.45 22.56 13.05
CA ILE A 13 13.52 21.10 12.85
C ILE A 13 12.13 20.55 12.53
N TYR A 14 11.11 20.89 13.31
CA TYR A 14 9.75 20.44 13.09
C TYR A 14 9.16 20.96 11.77
N GLY A 15 9.47 22.20 11.41
CA GLY A 15 9.13 22.75 10.10
C GLY A 15 9.72 21.93 8.96
N PHE A 16 10.99 21.52 9.06
CA PHE A 16 11.62 20.65 8.07
C PHE A 16 11.03 19.24 8.03
N VAL A 17 10.76 18.62 9.18
CA VAL A 17 10.14 17.29 9.25
C VAL A 17 8.76 17.31 8.62
N PHE A 18 7.94 18.31 8.96
CA PHE A 18 6.60 18.45 8.41
C PHE A 18 6.61 18.72 6.91
N LEU A 19 7.50 19.59 6.43
CA LEU A 19 7.67 19.83 5.00
C LEU A 19 8.10 18.55 4.26
N SER A 20 9.07 17.81 4.79
CA SER A 20 9.51 16.52 4.22
C SER A 20 8.37 15.50 4.17
N ALA A 21 7.55 15.41 5.22
CA ALA A 21 6.39 14.52 5.24
C ALA A 21 5.32 14.93 4.22
N ILE A 22 5.04 16.22 4.06
CA ILE A 22 4.13 16.73 3.02
C ILE A 22 4.66 16.38 1.63
N LEU A 23 5.94 16.65 1.35
CA LEU A 23 6.53 16.35 0.05
C LEU A 23 6.48 14.84 -0.23
N PHE A 24 6.89 14.01 0.73
CA PHE A 24 6.78 12.55 0.63
C PHE A 24 5.34 12.11 0.32
N PHE A 25 4.36 12.65 1.04
CA PHE A 25 2.96 12.30 0.84
C PHE A 25 2.44 12.74 -0.54
N VAL A 26 2.69 13.98 -0.95
CA VAL A 26 2.21 14.52 -2.24
C VAL A 26 2.86 13.78 -3.42
N PHE A 27 4.17 13.58 -3.39
CA PHE A 27 4.87 12.83 -4.45
C PHE A 27 4.49 11.35 -4.44
N GLY A 28 4.29 10.75 -3.27
CA GLY A 28 3.83 9.36 -3.18
C GLY A 28 2.39 9.18 -3.65
N LEU A 29 1.53 10.18 -3.47
CA LEU A 29 0.13 10.14 -3.93
C LEU A 29 0.03 10.26 -5.45
N TYR A 30 0.97 10.97 -6.08
CA TYR A 30 0.99 11.15 -7.52
C TYR A 30 1.21 9.81 -8.24
N HIS A 31 0.21 9.37 -9.01
CA HIS A 31 0.22 8.10 -9.74
C HIS A 31 0.41 6.84 -8.87
N LEU A 32 -0.02 6.89 -7.61
CA LEU A 32 0.06 5.77 -6.68
C LEU A 32 -0.56 4.48 -7.23
N GLU A 33 -1.57 4.60 -8.09
CA GLU A 33 -2.34 3.50 -8.67
C GLU A 33 -1.82 3.00 -10.04
N LYS A 34 -1.06 3.82 -10.77
CA LYS A 34 -0.83 3.65 -12.22
C LYS A 34 0.31 2.70 -12.61
N PHE A 35 1.01 2.14 -11.65
CA PHE A 35 2.13 1.24 -11.88
C PHE A 35 1.90 -0.09 -11.16
N GLU A 36 2.36 -1.20 -11.73
CA GLU A 36 2.37 -2.49 -11.05
C GLU A 36 3.65 -3.25 -11.40
N THR A 37 4.28 -3.85 -10.40
CA THR A 37 5.44 -4.73 -10.57
C THR A 37 4.99 -6.15 -10.90
N VAL A 38 5.89 -6.94 -11.49
CA VAL A 38 5.59 -8.31 -11.92
C VAL A 38 5.02 -9.17 -10.78
N ASP A 39 5.45 -9.00 -9.54
CA ASP A 39 5.02 -9.86 -8.41
C ASP A 39 3.78 -9.32 -7.65
N GLU A 40 3.37 -8.07 -7.89
CA GLU A 40 2.31 -7.43 -7.09
C GLU A 40 0.93 -8.07 -7.27
N HIS A 41 0.70 -8.75 -8.38
CA HIS A 41 -0.53 -9.51 -8.60
C HIS A 41 -0.70 -10.64 -7.57
N PHE A 42 0.38 -11.32 -7.17
CA PHE A 42 0.32 -12.31 -6.08
C PHE A 42 0.04 -11.67 -4.72
N TRP A 43 0.46 -10.42 -4.52
CA TRP A 43 0.29 -9.74 -3.25
C TRP A 43 -1.16 -9.33 -3.05
N LYS A 44 -1.73 -8.63 -4.04
CA LYS A 44 -3.13 -8.16 -4.01
C LYS A 44 -4.11 -9.32 -4.04
N GLY A 45 -3.79 -10.35 -4.83
CA GLY A 45 -4.67 -11.46 -5.13
C GLY A 45 -4.76 -12.54 -4.06
N GLU A 46 -3.63 -12.87 -3.47
CA GLU A 46 -3.49 -14.05 -2.63
C GLU A 46 -2.96 -13.70 -1.24
N ARG A 47 -1.76 -13.12 -1.18
CA ARG A 47 -0.98 -13.06 0.07
C ARG A 47 -1.53 -12.07 1.09
N VAL A 48 -1.94 -10.87 0.66
CA VAL A 48 -2.55 -9.88 1.56
C VAL A 48 -3.94 -10.33 2.03
N PRO A 49 -4.85 -10.80 1.15
CA PRO A 49 -6.11 -11.41 1.58
C PRO A 49 -5.93 -12.58 2.55
N GLN A 50 -5.04 -13.53 2.23
CA GLN A 50 -4.76 -14.69 3.10
C GLN A 50 -4.24 -14.26 4.47
N TYR A 51 -3.35 -13.27 4.51
CA TYR A 51 -2.79 -12.76 5.78
C TYR A 51 -3.90 -12.17 6.67
N TRP A 52 -4.79 -11.37 6.10
CA TRP A 52 -5.91 -10.77 6.82
C TRP A 52 -6.98 -11.79 7.23
N GLU A 53 -7.25 -12.79 6.40
CA GLU A 53 -8.11 -13.91 6.77
C GLU A 53 -7.51 -14.71 7.93
N ALA A 54 -6.20 -14.98 7.90
CA ALA A 54 -5.49 -15.65 8.96
C ALA A 54 -5.54 -14.87 10.27
N LEU A 55 -5.35 -13.54 10.23
CA LEU A 55 -5.49 -12.66 11.40
C LEU A 55 -6.92 -12.70 11.97
N LYS A 56 -7.93 -12.55 11.11
CA LYS A 56 -9.35 -12.61 11.51
C LYS A 56 -9.69 -13.93 12.20
N ASN A 57 -9.13 -15.03 11.71
CA ASN A 57 -9.37 -16.37 12.25
C ASN A 57 -8.37 -16.78 13.35
N GLN A 58 -7.51 -15.86 13.82
CA GLN A 58 -6.47 -16.12 14.83
C GLN A 58 -5.52 -17.28 14.47
N ASN A 59 -5.35 -17.54 13.16
CA ASN A 59 -4.47 -18.58 12.65
C ASN A 59 -3.07 -18.02 12.39
N TRP A 60 -2.30 -17.82 13.47
CA TRP A 60 -0.94 -17.28 13.41
C TRP A 60 0.02 -18.08 12.52
N LYS A 61 -0.21 -19.38 12.33
CA LYS A 61 0.60 -20.19 11.40
C LYS A 61 0.38 -19.77 9.94
N LYS A 62 -0.79 -19.26 9.60
CA LYS A 62 -1.10 -18.76 8.25
C LYS A 62 -0.72 -17.29 8.04
N THR A 63 -0.27 -16.57 9.07
CA THR A 63 0.27 -15.20 8.93
C THR A 63 1.74 -15.21 8.48
N TYR A 64 2.38 -16.37 8.38
CA TYR A 64 3.72 -16.48 7.79
C TYR A 64 3.62 -16.31 6.27
N ILE A 65 4.07 -15.16 5.77
CA ILE A 65 4.18 -14.87 4.33
C ILE A 65 5.55 -15.35 3.85
N ASN A 66 5.57 -16.10 2.75
CA ASN A 66 6.81 -16.54 2.10
C ASN A 66 7.32 -15.44 1.14
N ASP A 67 8.59 -15.06 1.28
CA ASP A 67 9.33 -14.10 0.46
C ASP A 67 8.79 -12.65 0.48
N LYS A 68 7.61 -12.39 -0.12
CA LYS A 68 7.04 -11.05 -0.27
C LYS A 68 5.50 -11.09 -0.29
N PRO A 69 4.78 -9.99 0.01
CA PRO A 69 5.30 -8.78 0.62
C PRO A 69 5.74 -9.05 2.06
N GLY A 70 6.53 -8.15 2.65
CA GLY A 70 6.87 -8.24 4.06
C GLY A 70 5.63 -8.16 4.96
N VAL A 71 5.71 -8.72 6.17
CA VAL A 71 4.59 -8.76 7.14
C VAL A 71 4.02 -7.37 7.44
N SER A 72 4.88 -6.36 7.62
CA SER A 72 4.45 -4.98 7.87
C SER A 72 3.64 -4.41 6.69
N VAL A 73 4.07 -4.71 5.46
CA VAL A 73 3.35 -4.29 4.25
C VAL A 73 1.99 -4.97 4.19
N ALA A 74 1.92 -6.29 4.37
CA ALA A 74 0.64 -7.01 4.33
C ALA A 74 -0.35 -6.57 5.43
N LEU A 75 0.17 -6.28 6.62
CA LEU A 75 -0.64 -5.77 7.73
C LEU A 75 -1.23 -4.40 7.37
N ILE A 76 -0.42 -3.45 6.93
CA ILE A 76 -0.89 -2.08 6.65
C ILE A 76 -1.71 -2.02 5.37
N SER A 77 -1.27 -2.69 4.29
CA SER A 77 -1.92 -2.63 2.98
C SER A 77 -3.31 -3.26 2.99
N GLY A 78 -3.50 -4.34 3.75
CA GLY A 78 -4.78 -5.05 3.75
C GLY A 78 -5.93 -4.30 4.42
N VAL A 79 -5.69 -3.13 5.04
CA VAL A 79 -6.76 -2.18 5.37
C VAL A 79 -7.56 -1.81 4.09
N GLY A 80 -6.88 -1.78 2.95
CA GLY A 80 -7.50 -1.58 1.64
C GLY A 80 -8.55 -2.63 1.25
N LEU A 81 -8.48 -3.83 1.84
CA LEU A 81 -9.47 -4.89 1.59
C LEU A 81 -10.86 -4.54 2.14
N LEU A 82 -10.97 -3.54 3.03
CA LEU A 82 -12.27 -3.02 3.46
C LEU A 82 -13.01 -2.29 2.33
N ALA A 83 -12.25 -1.67 1.40
CA ALA A 83 -12.80 -1.01 0.22
C ALA A 83 -12.86 -1.96 -0.98
N GLU A 84 -11.87 -2.84 -1.11
CA GLU A 84 -11.73 -3.79 -2.23
C GLU A 84 -11.57 -5.23 -1.69
N PRO A 85 -12.68 -5.87 -1.25
CA PRO A 85 -12.63 -7.15 -0.53
C PRO A 85 -12.20 -8.34 -1.40
N ASN A 86 -12.41 -8.25 -2.72
CA ASN A 86 -12.08 -9.30 -3.68
C ASN A 86 -11.19 -8.75 -4.82
N PRO A 87 -9.88 -8.52 -4.57
CA PRO A 87 -8.98 -7.95 -5.57
C PRO A 87 -8.89 -8.75 -6.88
N GLU A 88 -9.08 -10.06 -6.82
CA GLU A 88 -9.07 -10.97 -7.97
C GLU A 88 -10.17 -10.70 -9.01
N GLU A 89 -11.24 -9.98 -8.63
CA GLU A 89 -12.37 -9.70 -9.53
C GLU A 89 -12.02 -8.76 -10.70
N HIS A 90 -10.85 -8.11 -10.67
CA HIS A 90 -10.39 -7.30 -11.78
C HIS A 90 -9.94 -8.11 -13.02
N ARG A 91 -9.80 -9.44 -12.89
CA ARG A 91 -9.46 -10.32 -14.01
C ARG A 91 -10.69 -10.58 -14.88
N ILE A 92 -10.57 -10.30 -16.17
CA ILE A 92 -11.62 -10.57 -17.16
C ILE A 92 -11.61 -12.05 -17.51
N ARG A 93 -12.79 -12.70 -17.44
CA ARG A 93 -12.98 -14.14 -17.71
C ARG A 93 -13.82 -14.42 -18.97
N ASP A 94 -14.10 -13.41 -19.78
CA ASP A 94 -14.82 -13.59 -21.04
C ASP A 94 -13.95 -14.39 -22.03
N SER A 95 -14.47 -15.52 -22.52
CA SER A 95 -13.74 -16.44 -23.39
C SER A 95 -13.42 -15.87 -24.77
N LYS A 96 -14.17 -14.87 -25.25
CA LYS A 96 -13.87 -14.17 -26.51
C LYS A 96 -12.73 -13.18 -26.32
N ILE A 97 -12.70 -12.48 -25.18
CA ILE A 97 -11.67 -11.49 -24.86
C ILE A 97 -10.34 -12.17 -24.49
N THR A 98 -10.40 -13.28 -23.77
CA THR A 98 -9.24 -14.03 -23.29
C THR A 98 -8.71 -15.05 -24.30
N GLU A 99 -9.34 -15.16 -25.47
CA GLU A 99 -9.10 -16.20 -26.47
C GLU A 99 -9.08 -17.62 -25.86
N ASN A 100 -10.20 -18.00 -25.22
CA ASN A 100 -10.33 -19.25 -24.48
C ASN A 100 -9.22 -19.46 -23.45
N GLU A 101 -8.95 -18.44 -22.62
CA GLU A 101 -7.94 -18.44 -21.54
C GLU A 101 -6.47 -18.41 -21.99
N ASN A 102 -6.18 -18.28 -23.29
CA ASN A 102 -4.80 -18.10 -23.78
C ASN A 102 -4.16 -16.80 -23.27
N TYR A 103 -4.97 -15.77 -23.00
CA TYR A 103 -4.52 -14.50 -22.48
C TYR A 103 -5.13 -14.18 -21.12
N THR A 104 -4.30 -13.63 -20.24
CA THR A 104 -4.78 -13.04 -18.99
C THR A 104 -5.02 -11.55 -19.21
N VAL A 105 -6.28 -11.14 -19.11
CA VAL A 105 -6.71 -9.76 -19.36
C VAL A 105 -7.31 -9.19 -18.08
N TYR A 106 -7.02 -7.92 -17.78
CA TYR A 106 -7.47 -7.24 -16.57
C TYR A 106 -8.22 -5.95 -16.91
N ASP A 107 -9.23 -5.62 -16.11
CA ASP A 107 -9.89 -4.32 -16.12
C ASP A 107 -8.97 -3.27 -15.49
N SER A 108 -8.50 -2.30 -16.29
CA SER A 108 -7.57 -1.27 -15.84
C SER A 108 -8.18 -0.34 -14.79
N ASN A 109 -9.46 0.04 -14.92
CA ASN A 109 -10.13 0.92 -13.96
C ASN A 109 -10.29 0.22 -12.60
N LYS A 110 -10.60 -1.08 -12.61
CA LYS A 110 -10.68 -1.86 -11.37
C LYS A 110 -9.30 -2.08 -10.76
N THR A 111 -8.29 -2.34 -11.60
CA THR A 111 -6.89 -2.47 -11.18
C THR A 111 -6.39 -1.21 -10.48
N ASP A 112 -6.67 -0.04 -11.03
CA ASP A 112 -6.29 1.24 -10.42
C ASP A 112 -6.92 1.42 -9.02
N LYS A 113 -8.22 1.09 -8.87
CA LYS A 113 -8.90 1.18 -7.57
C LYS A 113 -8.31 0.23 -6.53
N ILE A 114 -7.99 -1.00 -6.92
CA ILE A 114 -7.34 -1.98 -6.04
C ILE A 114 -5.94 -1.49 -5.64
N ASN A 115 -5.14 -1.05 -6.61
CA ASN A 115 -3.79 -0.55 -6.37
C ASN A 115 -3.82 0.64 -5.41
N PHE A 116 -4.71 1.60 -5.64
CA PHE A 116 -4.89 2.74 -4.74
C PHE A 116 -5.29 2.28 -3.33
N SER A 117 -6.31 1.42 -3.22
CA SER A 117 -6.86 0.98 -1.94
C SER A 117 -5.83 0.24 -1.08
N LEU A 118 -4.99 -0.60 -1.70
CA LEU A 118 -3.94 -1.34 -0.99
C LEU A 118 -2.70 -0.49 -0.68
N ARG A 119 -2.37 0.51 -1.49
CA ARG A 119 -1.15 1.32 -1.31
C ARG A 119 -1.35 2.58 -0.47
N PHE A 120 -2.53 3.19 -0.54
CA PHE A 120 -2.84 4.41 0.21
C PHE A 120 -2.62 4.26 1.73
N PRO A 121 -3.04 3.14 2.38
CA PRO A 121 -2.73 2.92 3.79
C PRO A 121 -1.24 2.92 4.09
N ILE A 122 -0.41 2.36 3.19
CA ILE A 122 1.05 2.33 3.35
C ILE A 122 1.62 3.75 3.27
N LEU A 123 1.20 4.53 2.26
CA LEU A 123 1.64 5.92 2.09
C LEU A 123 1.27 6.77 3.30
N LEU A 124 0.02 6.68 3.74
CA LEU A 124 -0.48 7.41 4.90
C LEU A 124 0.26 7.01 6.17
N PHE A 125 0.41 5.71 6.42
CA PHE A 125 1.15 5.20 7.58
C PHE A 125 2.58 5.74 7.60
N ASN A 126 3.30 5.67 6.48
CA ASN A 126 4.68 6.13 6.40
C ASN A 126 4.79 7.66 6.59
N ALA A 127 3.87 8.45 6.02
CA ALA A 127 3.86 9.90 6.19
C ALA A 127 3.62 10.28 7.66
N LEU A 128 2.65 9.64 8.33
CA LEU A 128 2.39 9.84 9.75
C LEU A 128 3.55 9.35 10.62
N PHE A 129 4.16 8.22 10.26
CA PHE A 129 5.28 7.65 11.00
C PHE A 129 6.53 8.54 10.94
N LEU A 130 6.78 9.22 9.82
CA LEU A 130 7.84 10.22 9.71
C LEU A 130 7.61 11.39 10.67
N VAL A 131 6.38 11.93 10.73
CA VAL A 131 6.03 13.01 11.67
C VAL A 131 6.12 12.51 13.11
N PHE A 132 5.65 11.31 13.41
CA PHE A 132 5.71 10.74 14.76
C PHE A 132 7.14 10.45 15.24
N SER A 133 8.02 10.00 14.35
CA SER A 133 9.38 9.58 14.74
C SER A 133 10.36 10.75 14.88
N PHE A 134 10.10 11.87 14.19
CA PHE A 134 11.02 13.01 14.12
C PHE A 134 10.38 14.36 14.52
N GLY A 135 9.07 14.40 14.74
CA GLY A 135 8.31 15.50 15.32
C GLY A 135 8.20 15.39 16.84
#